data_AF-A0AAV4QSY1-F1
#
_entry.id   AF-A0AAV4QSY1-F1
#
_cell.length_a   1.000
_cell.length_b   1.000
_cell.length_c   1.000
_cell.angle_alpha   90.00
_cell.angle_beta   90.00
_cell.angle_gamma   90.00
#
_symmetry.space_group_name_H-M   'P 1'
#
loop_
_entity.id
_entity.type
_entity.pdbx_description
1 polymer ?
#
loop_
_entity_poly.entity_id
_entity_poly.type
_entity_poly.pdbx_seq_one_letter_code
_entity_poly.pdbx_strand_id
1 'polypeptide(L)'
;MELYQEAFKANEDIYALLNLSKKTPNPKLMANYYQKQALVFWMNRNYLFHAAALFRLFYISKEQKKNITADEIVKLASKVVLATLAIPLAPNRTNIDQLVEIDDSVIDKNNRILSNLLGLSNPPTRALLIKDLVRFGIIHHAPPELKDLFQWLEIEFDPLKLCNRIQQCIDFLIAREDYPELCQYIPLIKEITIVRLVKEISQVYEAIKISRLLELAPFVDSFQLEYLVLKIACRNDLQVRIDHKMQCFRFGAELNVSQREEIIDGPHLQSMISECVRNLLVHYSSALNKAFNVIQPDNIKLKNKDLAKEISKAYMLASSKDHIRLLNRQQIIEERKEMLENQSYLKETEEKKLLEEKLQKFREAEKERLQKEAGERAKQRLLQEESEMKKKIVMEKIEQLKKTGIGSKIFEEMAVEELEKLDPDELLNKHFAQIEREKKDMQTKLKNQERKVDHYERAKRREEISLLLQEYNQTKLKDVEFWDQHEKERINSINEERALAVQERERLMRLRDDKESFLEHLKKTRAFEHQEKYEEFNKKCRKKKRKD
;
A
#
# COMPACT_ATOMS: atom_id res chain seq x y z
N MET A 1 0.78 -23.76 25.40
CA MET A 1 1.29 -22.38 25.31
C MET A 1 0.73 -21.78 24.04
N GLU A 2 -0.10 -20.75 24.15
CA GLU A 2 -0.79 -20.08 23.02
C GLU A 2 0.05 -18.93 22.43
N LEU A 3 1.32 -19.22 22.13
CA LEU A 3 2.29 -18.23 21.64
C LEU A 3 2.26 -18.15 20.10
N TYR A 4 1.16 -17.65 19.54
CA TYR A 4 0.92 -17.64 18.08
C TYR A 4 1.90 -16.76 17.30
N GLN A 5 2.43 -15.69 17.91
CA GLN A 5 3.47 -14.86 17.28
C GLN A 5 4.79 -15.62 17.14
N GLU A 6 5.16 -16.41 18.15
CA GLU A 6 6.35 -17.27 18.09
C GLU A 6 6.15 -18.42 17.10
N ALA A 7 4.95 -19.00 17.06
CA ALA A 7 4.60 -19.99 16.05
C ALA A 7 4.70 -19.44 14.62
N PHE A 8 4.36 -18.16 14.43
CA PHE A 8 4.53 -17.47 13.14
C PHE A 8 6.02 -17.30 12.78
N LYS A 9 6.84 -16.79 13.71
CA LYS A 9 8.30 -16.68 13.51
C LYS A 9 8.95 -18.02 13.22
N ALA A 10 8.57 -19.07 13.96
CA ALA A 10 9.06 -20.42 13.70
C ALA A 10 8.69 -20.92 12.30
N ASN A 11 7.51 -20.56 11.77
CA ASN A 11 7.14 -20.91 10.39
C ASN A 11 7.97 -20.16 9.36
N GLU A 12 8.35 -18.90 9.61
CA GLU A 12 9.27 -18.13 8.76
C GLU A 12 10.67 -18.76 8.75
N ASP A 13 11.19 -19.15 9.93
CA ASP A 13 12.48 -19.82 10.06
C ASP A 13 12.51 -21.17 9.34
N ILE A 14 11.45 -21.98 9.49
CA ILE A 14 11.31 -23.24 8.76
C ILE A 14 11.29 -22.99 7.25
N TYR A 15 10.55 -21.98 6.78
CA TYR A 15 10.51 -21.64 5.36
C TYR A 15 11.88 -21.17 4.83
N ALA A 16 12.62 -20.37 5.60
CA ALA A 16 13.98 -19.97 5.25
C ALA A 16 14.92 -21.18 5.13
N LEU A 17 14.82 -22.13 6.07
CA LEU A 17 15.57 -23.39 6.02
C LEU A 17 15.20 -24.26 4.80
N LEU A 18 13.92 -24.29 4.43
CA LEU A 18 13.47 -24.98 3.22
C LEU A 18 14.08 -24.39 1.95
N ASN A 19 14.18 -23.06 1.86
CA ASN A 19 14.81 -22.38 0.72
C ASN A 19 16.34 -22.55 0.67
N LEU A 20 16.99 -22.67 1.83
CA LEU A 20 18.43 -22.97 1.91
C LEU A 20 18.75 -24.41 1.48
N SER A 21 17.81 -25.35 1.71
CA SER A 21 17.97 -26.74 1.29
C SER A 21 17.78 -26.89 -0.22
N LYS A 22 18.82 -27.39 -0.91
CA LYS A 22 18.71 -27.79 -2.33
C LYS A 22 17.93 -29.09 -2.55
N LYS A 23 17.71 -29.89 -1.49
CA LYS A 23 16.97 -31.16 -1.57
C LYS A 23 15.53 -30.96 -1.12
N THR A 24 14.59 -31.54 -1.87
CA THR A 24 13.17 -31.56 -1.48
C THR A 24 13.00 -32.32 -0.16
N PRO A 25 12.31 -31.75 0.85
CA PRO A 25 12.11 -32.40 2.14
C PRO A 25 11.32 -33.69 2.01
N ASN A 26 11.37 -34.53 3.06
CA ASN A 26 10.49 -35.67 3.15
C ASN A 26 9.02 -35.19 3.10
N PRO A 27 8.22 -35.68 2.14
CA PRO A 27 6.84 -35.25 2.00
C PRO A 27 6.00 -35.41 3.29
N LYS A 28 6.23 -36.45 4.11
CA LYS A 28 5.49 -36.64 5.38
C LYS A 28 5.72 -35.47 6.35
N LEU A 29 6.96 -34.97 6.41
CA LEU A 29 7.31 -33.81 7.22
C LEU A 29 6.63 -32.55 6.66
N MET A 30 6.58 -32.42 5.33
CA MET A 30 5.90 -31.31 4.65
C MET A 30 4.38 -31.31 4.90
N ALA A 31 3.74 -32.48 4.94
CA ALA A 31 2.33 -32.60 5.29
C ALA A 31 2.07 -32.13 6.73
N ASN A 32 2.91 -32.54 7.69
CA ASN A 32 2.81 -32.05 9.07
C ASN A 32 3.04 -30.54 9.17
N TYR A 33 3.99 -29.99 8.40
CA TYR A 33 4.24 -28.56 8.31
C TYR A 33 2.98 -27.80 7.87
N TYR A 34 2.39 -28.16 6.73
CA TYR A 34 1.17 -27.50 6.23
C TYR A 34 -0.04 -27.70 7.15
N GLN A 35 -0.16 -28.85 7.82
CA GLN A 35 -1.22 -29.07 8.82
C GLN A 35 -1.09 -28.09 10.00
N LYS A 36 0.12 -27.89 10.54
CA LYS A 36 0.36 -26.92 11.62
C LYS A 36 0.23 -25.48 11.16
N GLN A 37 0.72 -25.18 9.96
CA GLN A 37 0.59 -23.85 9.34
C GLN A 37 -0.88 -23.47 9.11
N ALA A 38 -1.71 -24.42 8.66
CA ALA A 38 -3.16 -24.21 8.53
C ALA A 38 -3.81 -23.86 9.89
N LEU A 39 -3.42 -24.52 10.99
CA LEU A 39 -3.94 -24.20 12.33
C LEU A 39 -3.53 -22.79 12.77
N VAL A 40 -2.28 -22.38 12.53
CA VAL A 40 -1.81 -21.02 12.84
C VAL A 40 -2.62 -19.97 12.08
N PHE A 41 -2.88 -20.18 10.78
CA PHE A 41 -3.70 -19.25 9.99
C PHE A 41 -5.16 -19.19 10.45
N TRP A 42 -5.71 -20.31 10.94
CA TRP A 42 -7.06 -20.33 11.50
C TRP A 42 -7.16 -19.47 12.76
N MET A 43 -6.23 -19.64 13.71
CA MET A 43 -6.23 -18.86 14.96
C MET A 43 -5.99 -17.37 14.72
N ASN A 44 -5.20 -17.02 13.70
CA ASN A 44 -4.99 -15.64 13.27
C ASN A 44 -6.16 -15.06 12.44
N ARG A 45 -7.28 -15.80 12.27
CA ARG A 45 -8.46 -15.42 11.46
C ARG A 45 -8.16 -15.12 9.98
N ASN A 46 -7.06 -15.68 9.47
CA ASN A 46 -6.65 -15.59 8.07
C ASN A 46 -7.17 -16.81 7.27
N TYR A 47 -8.48 -16.86 7.07
CA TYR A 47 -9.18 -18.01 6.46
C TYR A 47 -8.73 -18.31 5.02
N LEU A 48 -8.35 -17.28 4.26
CA LEU A 48 -7.83 -17.42 2.89
C LEU A 48 -6.53 -18.26 2.85
N PHE A 49 -5.57 -17.93 3.71
CA PHE A 49 -4.29 -18.65 3.80
C PHE A 49 -4.45 -20.01 4.48
N HIS A 50 -5.41 -20.15 5.41
CA HIS A 50 -5.81 -21.44 5.95
C HIS A 50 -6.29 -22.39 4.86
N ALA A 51 -7.21 -21.95 3.99
CA ALA A 51 -7.70 -22.75 2.87
C ALA A 51 -6.58 -23.09 1.87
N ALA A 52 -5.70 -22.14 1.55
CA ALA A 52 -4.55 -22.38 0.67
C ALA A 52 -3.56 -23.41 1.25
N ALA A 53 -3.30 -23.36 2.56
CA ALA A 53 -2.46 -24.35 3.26
C ALA A 53 -3.09 -25.76 3.21
N LEU A 54 -4.40 -25.86 3.42
CA LEU A 54 -5.13 -27.13 3.28
C LEU A 54 -5.12 -27.65 1.83
N PHE A 55 -5.15 -26.75 0.85
CA PHE A 55 -5.03 -27.11 -0.57
C PHE A 55 -3.66 -27.75 -0.86
N ARG A 56 -2.57 -27.16 -0.34
CA ARG A 56 -1.23 -27.73 -0.43
C ARG A 56 -1.14 -29.08 0.30
N LEU A 57 -1.74 -29.17 1.49
CA LEU A 57 -1.81 -30.42 2.26
C LEU A 57 -2.49 -31.53 1.45
N PHE A 58 -3.65 -31.26 0.86
CA PHE A 58 -4.38 -32.23 0.04
C PHE A 58 -3.55 -32.73 -1.15
N TYR A 59 -2.90 -31.82 -1.88
CA TYR A 59 -2.08 -32.17 -3.02
C TYR A 59 -0.89 -33.05 -2.62
N ILE A 60 -0.18 -32.66 -1.57
CA ILE A 60 0.98 -33.37 -1.05
C ILE A 60 0.59 -34.74 -0.48
N SER A 61 -0.55 -34.85 0.20
CA SER A 61 -1.07 -36.14 0.66
C SER A 61 -1.40 -37.05 -0.51
N LYS A 62 -2.04 -36.54 -1.57
CA LYS A 62 -2.42 -37.31 -2.76
C LYS A 62 -1.20 -37.84 -3.53
N GLU A 63 -0.12 -37.06 -3.65
CA GLU A 63 1.11 -37.50 -4.32
C GLU A 63 1.93 -38.51 -3.51
N GLN A 64 1.86 -38.45 -2.17
CA GLN A 64 2.70 -39.27 -1.28
C GLN A 64 2.35 -40.75 -1.24
N LYS A 65 1.06 -41.05 -1.18
CA LYS A 65 0.58 -42.38 -0.81
C LYS A 65 -0.10 -42.99 -2.02
N LYS A 66 0.62 -43.88 -2.72
CA LYS A 66 0.04 -44.72 -3.80
C LYS A 66 -1.17 -45.56 -3.32
N ASN A 67 -1.30 -45.79 -2.01
CA ASN A 67 -2.39 -46.50 -1.34
C ASN A 67 -3.06 -45.65 -0.25
N ILE A 68 -3.57 -44.46 -0.57
CA ILE A 68 -4.47 -43.74 0.35
C ILE A 68 -5.82 -44.47 0.45
N THR A 69 -6.37 -44.55 1.66
CA THR A 69 -7.75 -44.99 1.88
C THR A 69 -8.73 -43.97 1.31
N ALA A 70 -9.77 -44.43 0.63
CA ALA A 70 -10.79 -43.55 0.06
C ALA A 70 -11.37 -42.57 1.10
N ASP A 71 -11.56 -43.04 2.33
CA ASP A 71 -12.05 -42.23 3.46
C ASP A 71 -11.12 -41.06 3.81
N GLU A 72 -9.80 -41.24 3.78
CA GLU A 72 -8.85 -40.14 4.02
C GLU A 72 -8.95 -39.05 2.94
N ILE A 73 -9.16 -39.43 1.67
CA ILE A 73 -9.36 -38.46 0.57
C ILE A 73 -10.66 -37.70 0.79
N VAL A 74 -11.75 -38.39 1.11
CA VAL A 74 -13.06 -37.77 1.34
C VAL A 74 -12.97 -36.78 2.50
N LYS A 75 -12.27 -37.12 3.59
CA LYS A 75 -12.03 -36.21 4.73
C LYS A 75 -11.26 -34.96 4.33
N LEU A 76 -10.12 -35.14 3.67
CA LEU A 76 -9.27 -34.01 3.26
C LEU A 76 -9.99 -33.13 2.23
N ALA A 77 -10.69 -33.74 1.26
CA ALA A 77 -11.50 -33.02 0.28
C ALA A 77 -12.62 -32.23 0.95
N SER A 78 -13.36 -32.83 1.89
CA SER A 78 -14.42 -32.17 2.66
C SER A 78 -13.88 -30.96 3.44
N LYS A 79 -12.71 -31.11 4.07
CA LYS A 79 -12.06 -30.03 4.82
C LYS A 79 -11.63 -28.89 3.90
N VAL A 80 -11.04 -29.18 2.74
CA VAL A 80 -10.62 -28.16 1.76
C VAL A 80 -11.82 -27.44 1.17
N VAL A 81 -12.89 -28.16 0.80
CA VAL A 81 -14.13 -27.57 0.24
C VAL A 81 -14.81 -26.68 1.29
N LEU A 82 -14.96 -27.13 2.53
CA LEU A 82 -15.56 -26.31 3.58
C LEU A 82 -14.68 -25.12 3.94
N ALA A 83 -13.36 -25.28 4.03
CA ALA A 83 -12.44 -24.18 4.33
C ALA A 83 -12.44 -23.10 3.23
N THR A 84 -12.55 -23.49 1.96
CA THR A 84 -12.61 -22.56 0.82
C THR A 84 -13.96 -21.84 0.76
N LEU A 85 -15.06 -22.55 0.98
CA LEU A 85 -16.40 -21.95 1.06
C LEU A 85 -16.56 -21.03 2.28
N ALA A 86 -15.89 -21.34 3.39
CA ALA A 86 -15.87 -20.54 4.62
C ALA A 86 -14.98 -19.28 4.55
N ILE A 87 -14.33 -19.00 3.42
CA ILE A 87 -13.57 -17.75 3.23
C ILE A 87 -14.57 -16.58 3.11
N PRO A 88 -14.49 -15.55 3.97
CA PRO A 88 -15.35 -14.38 3.88
C PRO A 88 -15.27 -13.71 2.49
N LEU A 89 -16.43 -13.33 1.95
CA LEU A 89 -16.55 -12.73 0.60
C LEU A 89 -15.83 -11.38 0.47
N ALA A 90 -15.69 -10.65 1.57
CA ALA A 90 -14.96 -9.39 1.62
C ALA A 90 -13.72 -9.55 2.51
N PRO A 91 -12.57 -8.97 2.13
CA PRO A 91 -11.36 -9.07 2.92
C PRO A 91 -11.60 -8.53 4.34
N ASN A 92 -11.13 -9.27 5.34
CA ASN A 92 -11.17 -8.85 6.73
C ASN A 92 -10.16 -7.72 6.96
N ARG A 93 -10.51 -6.49 6.58
CA ARG A 93 -9.84 -5.31 7.12
C ARG A 93 -10.38 -5.06 8.51
N THR A 94 -9.50 -4.87 9.49
CA THR A 94 -9.96 -4.39 10.79
C THR A 94 -10.38 -2.94 10.64
N ASN A 95 -11.33 -2.48 11.44
CA ASN A 95 -11.75 -1.07 11.43
C ASN A 95 -10.55 -0.14 11.75
N ILE A 96 -9.54 -0.67 12.47
CA ILE A 96 -8.29 0.03 12.78
C ILE A 96 -7.47 0.23 11.50
N ASP A 97 -7.34 -0.78 10.63
CA ASP A 97 -6.61 -0.63 9.36
C ASP A 97 -7.25 0.41 8.43
N GLN A 98 -8.58 0.55 8.49
CA GLN A 98 -9.31 1.60 7.75
C GLN A 98 -9.09 2.99 8.34
N LEU A 99 -8.96 3.11 9.67
CA LEU A 99 -8.75 4.37 10.38
C LEU A 99 -7.30 4.85 10.34
N VAL A 100 -6.34 3.92 10.26
CA VAL A 100 -4.89 4.21 10.25
C VAL A 100 -4.37 4.53 8.85
N GLU A 101 -5.23 4.44 7.81
CA GLU A 101 -4.84 4.63 6.40
C GLU A 101 -3.58 3.82 6.07
N ILE A 102 -3.50 2.57 6.55
CA ILE A 102 -2.38 1.71 6.19
C ILE A 102 -2.43 1.54 4.67
N ASP A 103 -1.41 2.06 3.99
CA ASP A 103 -1.28 1.94 2.53
C ASP A 103 -1.61 0.51 2.09
N ASP A 104 -2.46 0.37 1.08
CA ASP A 104 -2.77 -0.94 0.48
C ASP A 104 -1.48 -1.69 0.09
N SER A 105 -0.38 -0.96 -0.16
CA SER A 105 0.96 -1.50 -0.40
C SER A 105 1.52 -2.33 0.77
N VAL A 106 1.21 -2.00 2.02
CA VAL A 106 1.67 -2.75 3.21
C VAL A 106 0.87 -4.04 3.36
N ILE A 107 -0.43 -3.99 3.10
CA ILE A 107 -1.30 -5.17 3.09
C ILE A 107 -0.86 -6.14 1.99
N ASP A 108 -0.56 -5.63 0.80
CA ASP A 108 -0.04 -6.44 -0.30
C ASP A 108 1.33 -7.04 0.00
N LYS A 109 2.22 -6.29 0.67
CA LYS A 109 3.51 -6.83 1.14
C LYS A 109 3.29 -7.97 2.13
N ASN A 110 2.39 -7.80 3.11
CA ASN A 110 2.06 -8.84 4.08
C ASN A 110 1.46 -10.08 3.38
N ASN A 111 0.54 -9.90 2.45
CA ASN A 111 -0.04 -10.99 1.67
C ASN A 111 1.02 -11.71 0.82
N ARG A 112 1.98 -10.99 0.24
CA ARG A 112 3.12 -11.59 -0.50
C ARG A 112 4.02 -12.40 0.42
N ILE A 113 4.36 -11.88 1.60
CA ILE A 113 5.16 -12.62 2.60
C ILE A 113 4.43 -13.91 2.97
N LEU A 114 3.16 -13.84 3.35
CA LEU A 114 2.34 -15.00 3.69
C LEU A 114 2.22 -16.02 2.55
N SER A 115 2.18 -15.54 1.31
CA SER A 115 2.15 -16.40 0.11
C SER A 115 3.48 -17.10 -0.11
N ASN A 116 4.59 -16.40 0.10
CA ASN A 116 5.93 -16.97 0.03
C ASN A 116 6.07 -18.09 1.08
N LEU A 117 5.60 -17.90 2.32
CA LEU A 117 5.60 -18.96 3.35
C LEU A 117 4.88 -20.25 2.92
N LEU A 118 3.93 -20.18 1.99
CA LEU A 118 3.22 -21.34 1.44
C LEU A 118 3.86 -21.90 0.15
N GLY A 119 4.93 -21.26 -0.33
CA GLY A 119 5.53 -21.55 -1.64
C GLY A 119 4.63 -21.16 -2.81
N LEU A 120 3.84 -20.11 -2.67
CA LEU A 120 2.99 -19.55 -3.73
C LEU A 120 3.66 -18.32 -4.34
N SER A 121 3.82 -18.29 -5.66
CA SER A 121 4.42 -17.14 -6.37
C SER A 121 3.52 -15.90 -6.37
N ASN A 122 2.20 -16.11 -6.39
CA ASN A 122 1.20 -15.06 -6.41
C ASN A 122 0.29 -15.22 -5.18
N PRO A 123 -0.21 -14.11 -4.61
CA PRO A 123 -1.14 -14.18 -3.50
C PRO A 123 -2.43 -14.90 -3.89
N PRO A 124 -2.89 -15.87 -3.10
CA PRO A 124 -4.13 -16.59 -3.39
C PRO A 124 -5.31 -15.63 -3.25
N THR A 125 -6.34 -15.81 -4.07
CA THR A 125 -7.64 -15.15 -3.93
C THR A 125 -8.73 -16.20 -3.80
N ARG A 126 -9.87 -15.83 -3.18
CA ARG A 126 -11.01 -16.74 -3.03
C ARG A 126 -11.46 -17.30 -4.39
N ALA A 127 -11.61 -16.42 -5.39
CA ALA A 127 -11.97 -16.81 -6.76
C ALA A 127 -10.95 -17.76 -7.41
N LEU A 128 -9.65 -17.59 -7.15
CA LEU A 128 -8.61 -18.49 -7.66
C LEU A 128 -8.72 -19.87 -7.00
N LEU A 129 -8.88 -19.92 -5.67
CA LEU A 129 -9.04 -21.19 -4.95
C LEU A 129 -10.30 -21.94 -5.39
N ILE A 130 -11.41 -21.25 -5.64
CA ILE A 130 -12.64 -21.84 -6.18
C ILE A 130 -12.41 -22.42 -7.57
N LYS A 131 -11.73 -21.68 -8.46
CA LYS A 131 -11.36 -22.19 -9.79
C LYS A 131 -10.46 -23.42 -9.68
N ASP A 132 -9.53 -23.44 -8.73
CA ASP A 132 -8.63 -24.56 -8.49
C ASP A 132 -9.40 -25.79 -7.96
N LEU A 133 -10.42 -25.64 -7.09
CA LEU A 133 -11.25 -26.76 -6.65
C LEU A 133 -11.87 -27.53 -7.82
N VAL A 134 -12.39 -26.78 -8.81
CA VAL A 134 -12.99 -27.32 -10.03
C VAL A 134 -11.91 -27.91 -10.93
N ARG A 135 -10.82 -27.17 -11.18
CA ARG A 135 -9.71 -27.61 -12.06
C ARG A 135 -9.07 -28.92 -11.59
N PHE A 136 -8.86 -29.07 -10.28
CA PHE A 136 -8.25 -30.27 -9.69
C PHE A 136 -9.26 -31.36 -9.34
N GLY A 137 -10.57 -31.14 -9.57
CA GLY A 137 -11.63 -32.11 -9.33
C GLY A 137 -11.79 -32.51 -7.86
N ILE A 138 -11.37 -31.66 -6.91
CA ILE A 138 -11.44 -31.96 -5.46
C ILE A 138 -12.89 -32.14 -5.02
N ILE A 139 -13.80 -31.36 -5.63
CA ILE A 139 -15.23 -31.40 -5.38
C ILE A 139 -15.80 -32.80 -5.64
N HIS A 140 -15.29 -33.54 -6.64
CA HIS A 140 -15.80 -34.88 -6.96
C HIS A 140 -15.56 -35.90 -5.84
N HIS A 141 -14.49 -35.71 -5.05
CA HIS A 141 -14.14 -36.55 -3.90
C HIS A 141 -14.89 -36.18 -2.61
N ALA A 142 -15.59 -35.04 -2.58
CA ALA A 142 -16.42 -34.64 -1.46
C ALA A 142 -17.74 -35.44 -1.43
N PRO A 143 -18.40 -35.58 -0.26
CA PRO A 143 -19.74 -36.14 -0.16
C PRO A 143 -20.78 -35.27 -0.91
N PRO A 144 -21.90 -35.85 -1.37
CA PRO A 144 -22.86 -35.15 -2.23
C PRO A 144 -23.41 -33.87 -1.60
N GLU A 145 -23.63 -33.85 -0.28
CA GLU A 145 -24.16 -32.69 0.44
C GLU A 145 -23.21 -31.48 0.36
N LEU A 146 -21.89 -31.71 0.28
CA LEU A 146 -20.91 -30.63 0.11
C LEU A 146 -20.78 -30.18 -1.35
N LYS A 147 -21.10 -31.05 -2.31
CA LYS A 147 -21.20 -30.66 -3.73
C LYS A 147 -22.41 -29.75 -3.93
N ASP A 148 -23.53 -30.11 -3.32
CA ASP A 148 -24.76 -29.31 -3.35
C ASP A 148 -24.55 -27.96 -2.66
N LEU A 149 -23.85 -27.92 -1.53
CA LEU A 149 -23.45 -26.67 -0.86
C LEU A 149 -22.62 -25.76 -1.77
N PHE A 150 -21.64 -26.33 -2.50
CA PHE A 150 -20.84 -25.57 -3.47
C PHE A 150 -21.71 -25.03 -4.62
N GLN A 151 -22.61 -25.86 -5.15
CA GLN A 151 -23.54 -25.49 -6.21
C GLN A 151 -24.44 -24.32 -5.79
N TRP A 152 -25.01 -24.36 -4.58
CA TRP A 152 -25.92 -23.31 -4.09
C TRP A 152 -25.21 -22.00 -3.74
N LEU A 153 -23.95 -22.03 -3.28
CA LEU A 153 -23.23 -20.81 -2.90
C LEU A 153 -22.52 -20.11 -4.07
N GLU A 154 -22.11 -20.84 -5.10
CA GLU A 154 -21.26 -20.31 -6.17
C GLU A 154 -21.88 -20.34 -7.57
N ILE A 155 -22.85 -21.22 -7.85
CA ILE A 155 -23.38 -21.44 -9.21
C ILE A 155 -24.85 -21.05 -9.34
N GLU A 156 -25.71 -21.54 -8.44
CA GLU A 156 -27.15 -21.31 -8.51
C GLU A 156 -27.56 -19.96 -7.91
N PHE A 157 -28.44 -19.25 -8.61
CA PHE A 157 -29.09 -18.04 -8.11
C PHE A 157 -30.52 -18.36 -7.66
N ASP A 158 -30.75 -18.62 -6.37
CA ASP A 158 -32.09 -18.85 -5.79
C ASP A 158 -32.18 -18.28 -4.36
N PRO A 159 -32.38 -16.96 -4.20
CA PRO A 159 -32.33 -16.31 -2.89
C PRO A 159 -33.44 -16.77 -1.93
N LEU A 160 -34.56 -17.30 -2.44
CA LEU A 160 -35.70 -17.68 -1.58
C LEU A 160 -35.49 -19.04 -0.89
N LYS A 161 -34.75 -19.95 -1.53
CA LYS A 161 -34.53 -21.31 -1.00
C LYS A 161 -33.14 -21.53 -0.43
N LEU A 162 -32.19 -20.63 -0.71
CA LEU A 162 -30.78 -20.71 -0.32
C LEU A 162 -30.60 -21.09 1.17
N CYS A 163 -31.17 -20.30 2.08
CA CYS A 163 -30.98 -20.50 3.52
C CYS A 163 -31.59 -21.82 4.03
N ASN A 164 -32.75 -22.24 3.52
CA ASN A 164 -33.37 -23.49 3.92
C ASN A 164 -32.56 -24.71 3.46
N ARG A 165 -32.04 -24.67 2.22
CA ARG A 165 -31.18 -25.72 1.68
C ARG A 165 -29.87 -25.83 2.46
N ILE A 166 -29.24 -24.69 2.75
CA ILE A 166 -27.99 -24.65 3.51
C ILE A 166 -28.22 -25.11 4.96
N GLN A 167 -29.36 -24.78 5.58
CA GLN A 167 -29.68 -25.28 6.92
C GLN A 167 -29.73 -26.81 6.94
N GLN A 168 -30.31 -27.47 5.94
CA GLN A 168 -30.32 -28.94 5.84
C GLN A 168 -28.90 -29.51 5.73
N CYS A 169 -28.01 -28.88 4.96
CA CYS A 169 -26.60 -29.28 4.89
C CYS A 169 -25.85 -29.05 6.21
N ILE A 170 -26.15 -27.97 6.93
CA ILE A 170 -25.56 -27.69 8.26
C ILE A 170 -26.04 -28.75 9.27
N ASP A 171 -27.31 -29.08 9.28
CA ASP A 171 -27.87 -30.10 10.17
C ASP A 171 -27.24 -31.48 9.87
N PHE A 172 -27.01 -31.81 8.60
CA PHE A 172 -26.24 -32.99 8.21
C PHE A 172 -24.80 -32.98 8.72
N LEU A 173 -24.10 -31.83 8.64
CA LEU A 173 -22.74 -31.68 9.17
C LEU A 173 -22.68 -31.83 10.69
N ILE A 174 -23.70 -31.35 11.41
CA ILE A 174 -23.79 -31.47 12.87
C ILE A 174 -24.11 -32.92 13.28
N ALA A 175 -24.99 -33.60 12.54
CA ALA A 175 -25.35 -34.99 12.82
C ALA A 175 -24.18 -35.98 12.61
N ARG A 176 -23.16 -35.57 11.85
CA ARG A 176 -22.00 -36.41 11.53
C ARG A 176 -20.91 -36.28 12.60
N GLU A 177 -20.94 -37.14 13.61
CA GLU A 177 -19.94 -37.16 14.69
C GLU A 177 -18.53 -37.57 14.22
N ASP A 178 -18.41 -38.12 13.01
CA ASP A 178 -17.16 -38.65 12.47
C ASP A 178 -16.01 -37.61 12.41
N TYR A 179 -16.31 -36.30 12.33
CA TYR A 179 -15.32 -35.21 12.15
C TYR A 179 -15.67 -33.90 12.88
N PRO A 180 -15.34 -33.75 14.18
CA PRO A 180 -15.62 -32.51 14.92
C PRO A 180 -14.89 -31.28 14.36
N GLU A 181 -13.76 -31.48 13.65
CA GLU A 181 -13.00 -30.40 13.02
C GLU A 181 -13.78 -29.66 11.92
N LEU A 182 -14.81 -30.27 11.32
CA LEU A 182 -15.61 -29.61 10.28
C LEU A 182 -16.61 -28.61 10.88
N CYS A 183 -17.04 -28.83 12.12
CA CYS A 183 -17.99 -27.97 12.82
C CYS A 183 -17.45 -26.54 13.02
N GLN A 184 -16.13 -26.36 13.05
CA GLN A 184 -15.51 -25.04 13.20
C GLN A 184 -15.84 -24.08 12.04
N TYR A 185 -16.19 -24.61 10.86
CA TYR A 185 -16.51 -23.80 9.67
C TYR A 185 -17.98 -23.33 9.64
N ILE A 186 -18.88 -23.95 10.43
CA ILE A 186 -20.32 -23.68 10.40
C ILE A 186 -20.65 -22.20 10.67
N PRO A 187 -20.07 -21.50 11.66
CA PRO A 187 -20.38 -20.10 11.90
C PRO A 187 -20.05 -19.20 10.71
N LEU A 188 -18.90 -19.44 10.06
CA LEU A 188 -18.48 -18.68 8.88
C LEU A 188 -19.37 -18.94 7.67
N ILE A 189 -19.79 -20.20 7.47
CA ILE A 189 -20.72 -20.56 6.39
C ILE A 189 -22.07 -19.86 6.60
N LYS A 190 -22.58 -19.80 7.83
CA LYS A 190 -23.80 -19.05 8.15
C LYS A 190 -23.66 -17.56 7.81
N GLU A 191 -22.57 -16.91 8.24
CA GLU A 191 -22.30 -15.50 7.91
C GLU A 191 -22.24 -15.26 6.39
N ILE A 192 -21.51 -16.11 5.66
CA ILE A 192 -21.35 -15.99 4.20
C ILE A 192 -22.68 -16.22 3.49
N THR A 193 -23.48 -17.16 3.95
CA THR A 193 -24.81 -17.43 3.40
C THR A 193 -25.72 -16.20 3.51
N ILE A 194 -25.65 -15.48 4.61
CA ILE A 194 -26.43 -14.24 4.81
C ILE A 194 -25.92 -13.14 3.88
N VAL A 195 -24.59 -12.97 3.79
CA VAL A 195 -24.01 -11.99 2.87
C VAL A 195 -24.39 -12.30 1.42
N ARG A 196 -24.38 -13.58 1.03
CA ARG A 196 -24.86 -14.07 -0.28
C ARG A 196 -26.32 -13.73 -0.49
N LEU A 197 -27.19 -14.13 0.44
CA LEU A 197 -28.62 -13.85 0.40
C LEU A 197 -28.89 -12.36 0.19
N VAL A 198 -28.25 -11.50 0.97
CA VAL A 198 -28.45 -10.05 0.90
C VAL A 198 -27.96 -9.50 -0.45
N LYS A 199 -26.82 -9.96 -0.96
CA LYS A 199 -26.31 -9.60 -2.30
C LYS A 199 -27.20 -10.08 -3.44
N GLU A 200 -27.80 -11.26 -3.32
CA GLU A 200 -28.73 -11.78 -4.35
C GLU A 200 -30.06 -11.02 -4.31
N ILE A 201 -30.60 -10.77 -3.11
CA ILE A 201 -31.83 -9.99 -2.94
C ILE A 201 -31.64 -8.56 -3.45
N SER A 202 -30.48 -7.94 -3.23
CA SER A 202 -30.23 -6.57 -3.68
C SER A 202 -30.19 -6.42 -5.21
N GLN A 203 -29.94 -7.51 -5.95
CA GLN A 203 -29.99 -7.50 -7.42
C GLN A 203 -31.43 -7.53 -7.94
N VAL A 204 -32.39 -8.05 -7.16
CA VAL A 204 -33.77 -8.27 -7.60
C VAL A 204 -34.75 -7.27 -6.98
N TYR A 205 -34.55 -6.92 -5.71
CA TYR A 205 -35.47 -6.08 -4.94
C TYR A 205 -34.88 -4.70 -4.68
N GLU A 206 -35.68 -3.66 -4.89
CA GLU A 206 -35.34 -2.29 -4.48
C GLU A 206 -35.54 -2.09 -2.96
N ALA A 207 -36.60 -2.66 -2.39
CA ALA A 207 -36.87 -2.58 -0.96
C ALA A 207 -37.48 -3.88 -0.42
N ILE A 208 -37.05 -4.28 0.78
CA ILE A 208 -37.55 -5.47 1.47
C ILE A 208 -37.82 -5.17 2.95
N LYS A 209 -38.90 -5.72 3.51
CA LYS A 209 -39.18 -5.61 4.95
C LYS A 209 -38.20 -6.46 5.75
N ILE A 210 -37.77 -5.97 6.91
CA ILE A 210 -36.87 -6.69 7.83
C ILE A 210 -37.51 -8.02 8.26
N SER A 211 -38.81 -8.02 8.58
CA SER A 211 -39.55 -9.25 8.94
C SER A 211 -39.50 -10.31 7.84
N ARG A 212 -39.60 -9.90 6.57
CA ARG A 212 -39.54 -10.83 5.44
C ARG A 212 -38.14 -11.41 5.26
N LEU A 213 -37.10 -10.62 5.47
CA LEU A 213 -35.72 -11.12 5.40
C LEU A 213 -35.43 -12.10 6.54
N LEU A 214 -36.00 -11.89 7.73
CA LEU A 214 -35.92 -12.82 8.85
C LEU A 214 -36.63 -14.15 8.59
N GLU A 215 -37.79 -14.12 7.93
CA GLU A 215 -38.45 -15.36 7.47
C GLU A 215 -37.60 -16.18 6.50
N LEU A 216 -36.76 -15.51 5.69
CA LEU A 216 -35.87 -16.16 4.74
C LEU A 216 -34.60 -16.70 5.41
N ALA A 217 -34.13 -16.10 6.49
CA ALA A 217 -32.91 -16.47 7.19
C ALA A 217 -33.21 -17.00 8.62
N PRO A 218 -33.71 -18.25 8.76
CA PRO A 218 -34.25 -18.76 10.02
C PRO A 218 -33.19 -19.00 11.11
N PHE A 219 -31.89 -19.08 10.75
CA PHE A 219 -30.80 -19.35 11.70
C PHE A 219 -30.14 -18.09 12.27
N VAL A 220 -30.75 -16.90 12.09
CA VAL A 220 -30.17 -15.59 12.44
C VAL A 220 -31.17 -14.76 13.22
N ASP A 221 -30.68 -14.05 14.24
CA ASP A 221 -31.49 -13.07 14.97
C ASP A 221 -31.56 -11.71 14.25
N SER A 222 -32.57 -10.90 14.56
CA SER A 222 -32.78 -9.56 13.98
C SER A 222 -31.53 -8.67 14.10
N PHE A 223 -30.91 -8.64 15.28
CA PHE A 223 -29.72 -7.81 15.51
C PHE A 223 -28.48 -8.33 14.76
N GLN A 224 -28.34 -9.66 14.66
CA GLN A 224 -27.23 -10.27 13.93
C GLN A 224 -27.35 -10.01 12.42
N LEU A 225 -28.57 -10.15 11.88
CA LEU A 225 -28.87 -9.83 10.49
C LEU A 225 -28.54 -8.38 10.18
N GLU A 226 -29.03 -7.45 11.01
CA GLU A 226 -28.76 -6.02 10.84
C GLU A 226 -27.27 -5.70 10.96
N TYR A 227 -26.57 -6.27 11.94
CA TYR A 227 -25.13 -6.11 12.12
C TYR A 227 -24.34 -6.58 10.89
N LEU A 228 -24.70 -7.72 10.30
CA LEU A 228 -24.07 -8.22 9.09
C LEU A 228 -24.34 -7.31 7.89
N VAL A 229 -25.59 -6.85 7.71
CA VAL A 229 -25.95 -5.89 6.65
C VAL A 229 -25.16 -4.60 6.80
N LEU A 230 -25.05 -4.06 8.03
CA LEU A 230 -24.29 -2.86 8.32
C LEU A 230 -22.80 -3.06 8.06
N LYS A 231 -22.23 -4.22 8.40
CA LYS A 231 -20.83 -4.55 8.11
C LYS A 231 -20.55 -4.58 6.60
N ILE A 232 -21.49 -5.08 5.79
CA ILE A 232 -21.38 -5.05 4.32
C ILE A 232 -21.48 -3.61 3.80
N ALA A 233 -22.41 -2.82 4.32
CA ALA A 233 -22.59 -1.42 3.92
C ALA A 233 -21.38 -0.54 4.27
N CYS A 234 -20.83 -0.66 5.49
CA CYS A 234 -19.64 0.10 5.91
C CYS A 234 -18.38 -0.24 5.11
N ARG A 235 -18.29 -1.45 4.55
CA ARG A 235 -17.18 -1.84 3.67
C ARG A 235 -17.33 -1.30 2.24
N ASN A 236 -18.45 -0.66 1.92
CA ASN A 236 -18.86 -0.23 0.59
C ASN A 236 -18.98 -1.40 -0.42
N ASP A 237 -19.24 -2.61 0.07
CA ASP A 237 -19.49 -3.80 -0.78
C ASP A 237 -20.92 -3.83 -1.32
N LEU A 238 -21.87 -3.25 -0.59
CA LEU A 238 -23.26 -3.15 -0.99
C LEU A 238 -23.87 -1.84 -0.51
N GLN A 239 -24.67 -1.21 -1.36
CA GLN A 239 -25.40 -0.02 -0.99
C GLN A 239 -26.76 -0.36 -0.38
N VAL A 240 -26.87 -0.20 0.94
CA VAL A 240 -28.11 -0.45 1.69
C VAL A 240 -28.42 0.73 2.62
N ARG A 241 -29.67 1.16 2.63
CA ARG A 241 -30.22 2.10 3.63
C ARG A 241 -31.21 1.38 4.52
N ILE A 242 -31.02 1.49 5.83
CA ILE A 242 -31.87 0.88 6.84
C ILE A 242 -32.89 1.94 7.31
N ASP A 243 -34.18 1.66 7.12
CA ASP A 243 -35.28 2.52 7.58
C ASP A 243 -36.05 1.81 8.69
N HIS A 244 -35.70 2.10 9.95
CA HIS A 244 -36.38 1.52 11.11
C HIS A 244 -37.82 2.04 11.29
N LYS A 245 -38.17 3.20 10.73
CA LYS A 245 -39.55 3.69 10.83
C LYS A 245 -40.49 2.82 10.01
N MET A 246 -40.05 2.44 8.81
CA MET A 246 -40.80 1.55 7.92
C MET A 246 -40.42 0.06 8.08
N GLN A 247 -39.44 -0.24 8.94
CA GLN A 247 -38.88 -1.58 9.16
C GLN A 247 -38.47 -2.25 7.84
N CYS A 248 -37.71 -1.53 7.00
CA CYS A 248 -37.27 -2.02 5.69
C CYS A 248 -35.81 -1.68 5.35
N PHE A 249 -35.21 -2.53 4.53
CA PHE A 249 -33.96 -2.29 3.83
C PHE A 249 -34.28 -1.74 2.44
N ARG A 250 -33.59 -0.68 2.03
CA ARG A 250 -33.65 -0.12 0.66
C ARG A 250 -32.29 -0.25 0.01
N PHE A 251 -32.27 -0.81 -1.18
CA PHE A 251 -31.06 -1.12 -1.94
C PHE A 251 -30.88 -0.08 -3.05
N GLY A 252 -29.65 0.42 -3.25
CA GLY A 252 -29.32 1.26 -4.41
C GLY A 252 -29.96 2.66 -4.45
N ALA A 253 -30.45 3.19 -3.33
CA ALA A 253 -31.24 4.42 -3.29
C ALA A 253 -30.44 5.72 -3.56
N GLU A 254 -29.10 5.70 -3.43
CA GLU A 254 -28.29 6.93 -3.52
C GLU A 254 -27.35 6.87 -4.74
N LEU A 255 -27.54 7.77 -5.68
CA LEU A 255 -26.71 7.80 -6.90
C LEU A 255 -25.30 8.40 -6.66
N ASN A 256 -25.09 9.01 -5.49
CA ASN A 256 -23.88 9.78 -5.18
C ASN A 256 -22.76 8.95 -4.54
N VAL A 257 -23.05 7.73 -4.09
CA VAL A 257 -22.06 6.85 -3.44
C VAL A 257 -21.45 5.96 -4.50
N SER A 258 -20.12 5.96 -4.65
CA SER A 258 -19.40 4.99 -5.47
C SER A 258 -19.09 3.73 -4.66
N GLN A 259 -19.45 2.57 -5.20
CA GLN A 259 -18.93 1.31 -4.67
C GLN A 259 -17.43 1.20 -4.94
N ARG A 260 -16.71 0.46 -4.08
CA ARG A 260 -15.36 -0.02 -4.44
C ARG A 260 -15.50 -0.98 -5.62
N GLU A 261 -14.43 -1.17 -6.41
CA GLU A 261 -14.41 -2.08 -7.56
C GLU A 261 -15.18 -3.38 -7.24
N GLU A 262 -16.35 -3.56 -7.87
CA GLU A 262 -17.17 -4.73 -7.60
C GLU A 262 -16.45 -5.96 -8.15
N ILE A 263 -15.85 -6.73 -7.24
CA ILE A 263 -15.38 -8.07 -7.56
C ILE A 263 -16.62 -8.95 -7.60
N ILE A 264 -17.07 -9.27 -8.83
CA ILE A 264 -18.15 -10.23 -9.05
C ILE A 264 -17.67 -11.58 -8.53
N ASP A 265 -18.13 -11.93 -7.33
CA ASP A 265 -17.91 -13.22 -6.71
C ASP A 265 -19.25 -13.96 -6.68
N GLY A 266 -19.29 -15.23 -7.09
CA GLY A 266 -20.48 -16.10 -7.18
C GLY A 266 -21.54 -15.73 -8.22
N PRO A 267 -22.80 -16.18 -8.01
CA PRO A 267 -23.86 -16.05 -9.01
C PRO A 267 -24.30 -14.59 -9.15
N HIS A 268 -24.23 -14.08 -10.38
CA HIS A 268 -24.56 -12.70 -10.69
C HIS A 268 -25.61 -12.66 -11.80
N LEU A 269 -26.78 -12.08 -11.49
CA LEU A 269 -27.90 -11.96 -12.41
C LEU A 269 -27.86 -10.60 -13.12
N GLN A 270 -27.80 -9.51 -12.35
CA GLN A 270 -27.76 -8.15 -12.87
C GLN A 270 -27.13 -7.19 -11.87
N SER A 271 -26.49 -6.14 -12.39
CA SER A 271 -26.03 -4.99 -11.60
C SER A 271 -27.18 -4.23 -10.97
N MET A 272 -26.90 -3.57 -9.84
CA MET A 272 -27.86 -2.66 -9.20
C MET A 272 -28.15 -1.45 -10.09
N ILE A 273 -29.31 -0.82 -9.89
CA ILE A 273 -29.74 0.35 -10.69
C ILE A 273 -28.72 1.50 -10.58
N SER A 274 -28.19 1.76 -9.38
CA SER A 274 -27.19 2.81 -9.16
C SER A 274 -25.92 2.58 -9.99
N GLU A 275 -25.49 1.34 -10.13
CA GLU A 275 -24.34 0.97 -10.96
C GLU A 275 -24.68 1.01 -12.46
N CYS A 276 -25.87 0.54 -12.86
CA CYS A 276 -26.34 0.66 -14.24
C CYS A 276 -26.34 2.11 -14.72
N VAL A 277 -26.69 3.07 -13.85
CA VAL A 277 -26.63 4.50 -14.16
C VAL A 277 -25.18 4.98 -14.32
N ARG A 278 -24.24 4.52 -13.49
CA ARG A 278 -22.80 4.86 -13.63
C ARG A 278 -22.21 4.31 -14.93
N ASN A 279 -22.50 3.04 -15.24
CA ASN A 279 -21.97 2.34 -16.41
C ASN A 279 -22.80 2.57 -17.68
N LEU A 280 -23.79 3.46 -17.64
CA LEU A 280 -24.77 3.66 -18.70
C LEU A 280 -24.12 4.00 -20.05
N LEU A 281 -23.12 4.89 -20.06
CA LEU A 281 -22.39 5.28 -21.27
C LEU A 281 -21.58 4.12 -21.86
N VAL A 282 -20.99 3.27 -21.01
CA VAL A 282 -20.26 2.08 -21.44
C VAL A 282 -21.23 1.07 -22.07
N HIS A 283 -22.39 0.86 -21.46
CA HIS A 283 -23.43 -0.01 -21.99
C HIS A 283 -23.96 0.50 -23.33
N TYR A 284 -24.24 1.81 -23.44
CA TYR A 284 -24.66 2.42 -24.71
C TYR A 284 -23.58 2.29 -25.79
N SER A 285 -22.32 2.62 -25.47
CA SER A 285 -21.21 2.49 -26.41
C SER A 285 -21.04 1.04 -26.88
N SER A 286 -21.07 0.07 -25.97
CA SER A 286 -20.96 -1.36 -26.30
C SER A 286 -22.12 -1.84 -27.18
N ALA A 287 -23.35 -1.47 -26.83
CA ALA A 287 -24.54 -1.84 -27.60
C ALA A 287 -24.56 -1.19 -28.98
N LEU A 288 -24.24 0.11 -29.08
CA LEU A 288 -24.16 0.84 -30.35
C LEU A 288 -23.04 0.30 -31.24
N ASN A 289 -21.86 0.00 -30.69
CA ASN A 289 -20.77 -0.60 -31.44
C ASN A 289 -21.14 -2.00 -31.96
N LYS A 290 -21.81 -2.83 -31.15
CA LYS A 290 -22.34 -4.13 -31.59
C LYS A 290 -23.38 -3.96 -32.71
N ALA A 291 -24.32 -3.03 -32.56
CA ALA A 291 -25.33 -2.74 -33.57
C ALA A 291 -24.69 -2.25 -34.88
N PHE A 292 -23.74 -1.32 -34.80
CA PHE A 292 -23.01 -0.79 -35.95
C PHE A 292 -22.28 -1.89 -36.72
N ASN A 293 -21.61 -2.80 -36.00
CA ASN A 293 -20.89 -3.94 -36.58
C ASN A 293 -21.83 -4.93 -37.30
N VAL A 294 -23.08 -5.08 -36.84
CA VAL A 294 -24.09 -5.94 -37.47
C VAL A 294 -24.74 -5.26 -38.68
N ILE A 295 -25.02 -3.96 -38.62
CA ILE A 295 -25.74 -3.22 -39.67
C ILE A 295 -24.86 -2.99 -40.91
N GLN A 296 -23.57 -2.66 -40.74
CA GLN A 296 -22.70 -2.31 -41.87
C GLN A 296 -21.34 -3.04 -41.89
N PRO A 297 -21.32 -4.38 -41.94
CA PRO A 297 -20.07 -5.14 -41.91
C PRO A 297 -19.18 -4.87 -43.15
N ASP A 298 -19.76 -4.66 -44.33
CA ASP A 298 -19.00 -4.53 -45.57
C ASP A 298 -18.31 -3.17 -45.71
N ASN A 299 -18.97 -2.09 -45.28
CA ASN A 299 -18.36 -0.76 -45.21
C ASN A 299 -17.19 -0.73 -44.23
N ILE A 300 -17.32 -1.39 -43.07
CA ILE A 300 -16.24 -1.49 -42.08
C ILE A 300 -15.06 -2.28 -42.66
N LYS A 301 -15.32 -3.40 -43.32
CA LYS A 301 -14.28 -4.19 -44.00
C LYS A 301 -13.56 -3.38 -45.09
N LEU A 302 -14.30 -2.60 -45.89
CA LEU A 302 -13.72 -1.75 -46.92
C LEU A 302 -12.81 -0.68 -46.30
N LYS A 303 -13.32 0.08 -45.33
CA LYS A 303 -12.55 1.11 -44.61
C LYS A 303 -11.30 0.51 -43.96
N ASN A 304 -11.40 -0.64 -43.30
CA ASN A 304 -10.26 -1.32 -42.69
C ASN A 304 -9.24 -1.78 -43.73
N LYS A 305 -9.67 -2.26 -44.91
CA LYS A 305 -8.76 -2.61 -46.01
C LYS A 305 -8.05 -1.39 -46.56
N ASP A 306 -8.74 -0.26 -46.70
CA ASP A 306 -8.13 0.96 -47.21
C ASP A 306 -7.16 1.58 -46.20
N LEU A 307 -7.52 1.60 -44.91
CA LEU A 307 -6.62 1.98 -43.82
C LEU A 307 -5.37 1.08 -43.79
N ALA A 308 -5.53 -0.25 -43.93
CA ALA A 308 -4.41 -1.18 -43.98
C ALA A 308 -3.46 -0.91 -45.17
N LYS A 309 -4.00 -0.54 -46.34
CA LYS A 309 -3.20 -0.13 -47.49
C LYS A 309 -2.46 1.18 -47.22
N GLU A 310 -3.11 2.17 -46.60
CA GLU A 310 -2.47 3.44 -46.25
C GLU A 310 -1.33 3.23 -45.25
N ILE A 311 -1.55 2.44 -44.20
CA ILE A 311 -0.53 2.08 -43.21
C ILE A 311 0.64 1.37 -43.89
N SER A 312 0.36 0.40 -44.78
CA SER A 312 1.40 -0.31 -45.52
C SER A 312 2.21 0.63 -46.43
N LYS A 313 1.55 1.55 -47.14
CA LYS A 313 2.24 2.57 -47.96
C LYS A 313 3.10 3.49 -47.11
N ALA A 314 2.58 3.99 -45.98
CA ALA A 314 3.32 4.83 -45.06
C ALA A 314 4.57 4.10 -44.53
N TYR A 315 4.42 2.84 -44.16
CA TYR A 315 5.53 1.99 -43.75
C TYR A 315 6.58 1.83 -44.87
N MET A 316 6.17 1.50 -46.10
CA MET A 316 7.11 1.33 -47.21
C MET A 316 7.90 2.60 -47.53
N LEU A 317 7.28 3.79 -47.38
CA LEU A 317 7.95 5.09 -47.58
C LEU A 317 8.92 5.44 -46.43
N ALA A 318 8.59 5.06 -45.19
CA ALA A 318 9.35 5.41 -44.01
C ALA A 318 10.43 4.38 -43.63
N SER A 319 10.24 3.10 -43.99
CA SER A 319 11.04 1.97 -43.49
C SER A 319 12.55 2.16 -43.66
N SER A 320 13.01 2.54 -44.86
CA SER A 320 14.45 2.74 -45.09
C SER A 320 15.02 3.93 -44.31
N LYS A 321 14.25 5.02 -44.17
CA LYS A 321 14.67 6.20 -43.41
C LYS A 321 14.74 5.90 -41.91
N ASP A 322 13.72 5.21 -41.38
CA ASP A 322 13.67 4.81 -39.98
C ASP A 322 14.77 3.80 -39.64
N HIS A 323 15.09 2.88 -40.56
CA HIS A 323 16.20 1.95 -40.40
C HIS A 323 17.54 2.67 -40.25
N ILE A 324 17.85 3.62 -41.15
CA ILE A 324 19.08 4.43 -41.07
C ILE A 324 19.09 5.26 -39.78
N ARG A 325 17.94 5.85 -39.40
CA ARG A 325 17.80 6.61 -38.16
C ARG A 325 18.06 5.75 -36.92
N LEU A 326 17.59 4.50 -36.89
CA LEU A 326 17.81 3.54 -35.82
C LEU A 326 19.29 3.16 -35.70
N LEU A 327 19.97 2.89 -36.83
CA LEU A 327 21.41 2.61 -36.85
C LEU A 327 22.22 3.80 -36.34
N ASN A 328 21.92 5.01 -36.82
CA ASN A 328 22.59 6.23 -36.35
C ASN A 328 22.31 6.47 -34.85
N ARG A 329 21.10 6.16 -34.39
CA ARG A 329 20.76 6.25 -32.97
C ARG A 329 21.55 5.25 -32.13
N GLN A 330 21.80 4.04 -32.63
CA GLN A 330 22.65 3.08 -31.93
C GLN A 330 24.06 3.63 -31.75
N GLN A 331 24.65 4.22 -32.80
CA GLN A 331 25.98 4.85 -32.74
C GLN A 331 26.02 5.97 -31.70
N ILE A 332 25.04 6.88 -31.71
CA ILE A 332 24.94 7.97 -30.71
C ILE A 332 24.81 7.41 -29.28
N ILE A 333 24.09 6.30 -29.09
CA ILE A 333 23.96 5.66 -27.77
C ILE A 333 25.29 5.03 -27.33
N GLU A 334 26.02 4.37 -28.23
CA GLU A 334 27.34 3.79 -27.95
C GLU A 334 28.36 4.88 -27.61
N GLU A 335 28.46 5.94 -28.42
CA GLU A 335 29.32 7.11 -28.13
C GLU A 335 28.98 7.73 -26.77
N ARG A 336 27.69 7.85 -26.45
CA ARG A 336 27.25 8.39 -25.16
C ARG A 336 27.59 7.47 -23.99
N LYS A 337 27.54 6.15 -24.16
CA LYS A 337 27.96 5.18 -23.15
C LYS A 337 29.46 5.29 -22.91
N GLU A 338 30.27 5.32 -23.98
CA GLU A 338 31.72 5.51 -23.88
C GLU A 338 32.07 6.82 -23.17
N MET A 339 31.39 7.91 -23.50
CA MET A 339 31.59 9.20 -22.83
C MET A 339 31.26 9.14 -21.34
N LEU A 340 30.18 8.46 -20.96
CA LEU A 340 29.80 8.29 -19.55
C LEU A 340 30.76 7.37 -18.80
N GLU A 341 31.21 6.28 -19.43
CA GLU A 341 32.22 5.37 -18.88
C GLU A 341 33.56 6.09 -18.69
N ASN A 342 34.00 6.89 -19.66
CA ASN A 342 35.20 7.70 -19.57
C ASN A 342 35.10 8.74 -18.45
N GLN A 343 33.96 9.41 -18.28
CA GLN A 343 33.74 10.32 -17.16
C GLN A 343 33.75 9.61 -15.81
N SER A 344 33.14 8.42 -15.72
CA SER A 344 33.16 7.61 -14.50
C SER A 344 34.58 7.15 -14.17
N TYR A 345 35.34 6.71 -15.18
CA TYR A 345 36.73 6.32 -15.05
C TYR A 345 37.60 7.49 -14.59
N LEU A 346 37.44 8.68 -15.19
CA LEU A 346 38.17 9.88 -14.77
C LEU A 346 37.89 10.21 -13.30
N LYS A 347 36.63 10.21 -12.88
CA LYS A 347 36.25 10.42 -11.46
C LYS A 347 36.90 9.38 -10.54
N GLU A 348 36.84 8.10 -10.88
CA GLU A 348 37.50 7.04 -10.09
C GLU A 348 39.03 7.21 -10.03
N THR A 349 39.66 7.64 -11.12
CA THR A 349 41.11 7.89 -11.12
C THR A 349 41.50 9.11 -10.30
N GLU A 350 40.70 10.18 -10.31
CA GLU A 350 40.90 11.35 -9.45
C GLU A 350 40.73 10.99 -7.97
N GLU A 351 39.70 10.22 -7.63
CA GLU A 351 39.49 9.71 -6.27
C GLU A 351 40.66 8.83 -5.80
N LYS A 352 41.16 7.94 -6.67
CA LYS A 352 42.35 7.11 -6.39
C LYS A 352 43.62 7.95 -6.21
N LYS A 353 43.88 8.93 -7.08
CA LYS A 353 45.02 9.85 -6.94
C LYS A 353 44.95 10.63 -5.63
N LEU A 354 43.78 11.12 -5.25
CA LEU A 354 43.59 11.85 -4.00
C LEU A 354 43.83 10.94 -2.77
N LEU A 355 43.48 9.66 -2.88
CA LEU A 355 43.80 8.65 -1.86
C LEU A 355 45.31 8.36 -1.81
N GLU A 356 45.97 8.22 -2.95
CA GLU A 356 47.42 8.00 -3.05
C GLU A 356 48.23 9.19 -2.54
N GLU A 357 47.85 10.43 -2.88
CA GLU A 357 48.46 11.65 -2.35
C GLU A 357 48.36 11.72 -0.83
N LYS A 358 47.19 11.37 -0.27
CA LYS A 358 47.02 11.25 1.19
C LYS A 358 47.98 10.22 1.79
N LEU A 359 48.17 9.10 1.11
CA LEU A 359 49.05 8.02 1.57
C LEU A 359 50.55 8.37 1.38
N GLN A 360 50.91 9.10 0.34
CA GLN A 360 52.26 9.64 0.13
C GLN A 360 52.61 10.66 1.20
N LYS A 361 51.71 11.62 1.49
CA LYS A 361 51.88 12.56 2.60
C LYS A 361 52.08 11.84 3.93
N PHE A 362 51.37 10.73 4.15
CA PHE A 362 51.57 9.90 5.34
C PHE A 362 52.95 9.22 5.36
N ARG A 363 53.41 8.65 4.23
CA ARG A 363 54.76 8.06 4.11
C ARG A 363 55.88 9.09 4.22
N GLU A 364 55.70 10.29 3.70
CA GLU A 364 56.66 11.39 3.83
C GLU A 364 56.78 11.83 5.28
N ALA A 365 55.65 11.99 5.98
CA ALA A 365 55.65 12.26 7.42
C ALA A 365 56.34 11.13 8.22
N GLU A 366 56.15 9.87 7.82
CA GLU A 366 56.83 8.72 8.45
C GLU A 366 58.33 8.68 8.12
N LYS A 367 58.73 9.01 6.88
CA LYS A 367 60.14 9.15 6.49
C LYS A 367 60.83 10.31 7.19
N GLU A 368 60.16 11.45 7.35
CA GLU A 368 60.69 12.57 8.14
C GLU A 368 60.86 12.15 9.60
N ARG A 369 59.94 11.37 10.16
CA ARG A 369 60.09 10.78 11.50
C ARG A 369 61.32 9.87 11.56
N LEU A 370 61.51 9.01 10.56
CA LEU A 370 62.64 8.08 10.48
C LEU A 370 63.98 8.78 10.21
N GLN A 371 64.00 9.86 9.42
CA GLN A 371 65.18 10.69 9.16
C GLN A 371 65.57 11.51 10.39
N LYS A 372 64.59 11.98 11.18
CA LYS A 372 64.86 12.57 12.50
C LYS A 372 65.51 11.53 13.42
N GLU A 373 64.97 10.30 13.47
CA GLU A 373 65.53 9.19 14.26
C GLU A 373 66.93 8.73 13.76
N ALA A 374 67.15 8.68 12.45
CA ALA A 374 68.45 8.36 11.84
C ALA A 374 69.47 9.49 12.01
N GLY A 375 69.02 10.74 11.93
CA GLY A 375 69.80 11.94 12.23
C GLY A 375 70.20 11.98 13.70
N GLU A 376 69.34 11.52 14.61
CA GLU A 376 69.67 11.34 16.03
C GLU A 376 70.74 10.24 16.24
N ARG A 377 70.64 9.09 15.55
CA ARG A 377 71.71 8.05 15.57
C ARG A 377 73.02 8.50 14.94
N ALA A 378 72.99 9.28 13.86
CA ALA A 378 74.18 9.82 13.21
C ALA A 378 74.82 10.93 14.04
N LYS A 379 73.99 11.81 14.66
CA LYS A 379 74.44 12.79 15.64
C LYS A 379 75.05 12.11 16.87
N GLN A 380 74.55 10.97 17.33
CA GLN A 380 75.16 10.21 18.43
C GLN A 380 76.56 9.66 18.09
N ARG A 381 76.83 9.26 16.84
CA ARG A 381 78.17 8.83 16.38
C ARG A 381 79.13 10.03 16.28
N LEU A 382 78.68 11.13 15.68
CA LEU A 382 79.43 12.40 15.63
C LEU A 382 79.65 13.02 17.02
N LEU A 383 78.72 12.85 17.97
CA LEU A 383 78.83 13.32 19.36
C LEU A 383 79.93 12.59 20.15
N GLN A 384 80.25 11.33 19.82
CA GLN A 384 81.38 10.61 20.44
C GLN A 384 82.71 11.15 19.91
N GLU A 385 82.85 11.33 18.60
CA GLU A 385 84.04 11.91 17.95
C GLU A 385 84.25 13.40 18.30
N GLU A 386 83.16 14.17 18.45
CA GLU A 386 83.20 15.57 18.88
C GLU A 386 83.37 15.74 20.40
N SER A 387 83.10 14.72 21.25
CA SER A 387 83.24 14.84 22.71
C SER A 387 84.70 14.94 23.18
N GLU A 388 85.65 14.39 22.42
CA GLU A 388 87.08 14.48 22.72
C GLU A 388 87.69 15.79 22.22
N MET A 389 87.18 16.34 21.11
CA MET A 389 87.60 17.65 20.56
C MET A 389 86.89 18.84 21.24
N LYS A 390 85.68 18.66 21.80
CA LYS A 390 84.93 19.71 22.53
C LYS A 390 85.49 20.03 23.91
N LYS A 391 86.21 19.12 24.59
CA LYS A 391 86.86 19.46 25.88
C LYS A 391 87.96 20.53 25.74
N LYS A 392 88.58 20.66 24.56
CA LYS A 392 89.62 21.66 24.29
C LYS A 392 89.07 22.96 23.68
N ILE A 393 87.97 22.89 22.93
CA ILE A 393 87.34 24.05 22.26
C ILE A 393 86.35 24.80 23.18
N VAL A 394 85.85 24.15 24.25
CA VAL A 394 84.94 24.78 25.23
C VAL A 394 85.63 25.84 26.09
N MET A 395 86.94 25.75 26.35
CA MET A 395 87.67 26.82 27.05
C MET A 395 87.84 28.10 26.19
N GLU A 396 88.04 27.97 24.87
CA GLU A 396 88.21 29.12 23.97
C GLU A 396 86.87 29.72 23.49
N LYS A 397 85.77 28.96 23.46
CA LYS A 397 84.42 29.48 23.13
C LYS A 397 83.70 30.17 24.28
N ILE A 398 84.18 30.04 25.52
CA ILE A 398 83.69 30.80 26.68
C ILE A 398 84.12 32.29 26.59
N GLU A 399 85.23 32.61 25.93
CA GLU A 399 85.66 34.01 25.72
C GLU A 399 84.98 34.70 24.53
N GLN A 400 84.53 33.95 23.52
CA GLN A 400 83.91 34.52 22.32
C GLN A 400 82.38 34.71 22.43
N LEU A 401 81.70 34.03 23.36
CA LEU A 401 80.26 34.18 23.59
C LEU A 401 79.87 35.32 24.56
N LYS A 402 80.84 36.06 25.12
CA LYS A 402 80.59 37.34 25.83
C LYS A 402 80.39 38.55 24.91
N LYS A 403 80.52 38.42 23.59
CA LYS A 403 80.49 39.55 22.64
C LYS A 403 79.36 39.51 21.58
N THR A 404 78.32 38.69 21.75
CA THR A 404 77.15 38.68 20.85
C THR A 404 75.85 39.01 21.57
N GLY A 405 75.15 40.04 21.10
CA GLY A 405 74.00 40.70 21.75
C GLY A 405 72.68 39.93 21.79
N ILE A 406 72.71 38.61 21.62
CA ILE A 406 71.53 37.73 21.78
C ILE A 406 71.70 36.80 22.99
N GLY A 407 72.94 36.61 23.48
CA GLY A 407 73.22 35.91 24.74
C GLY A 407 72.83 36.69 26.00
N SER A 408 72.54 37.99 25.90
CA SER A 408 72.15 38.79 27.07
C SER A 408 70.66 38.68 27.45
N LYS A 409 69.79 38.23 26.54
CA LYS A 409 68.32 38.22 26.79
C LYS A 409 67.74 36.87 27.22
N ILE A 410 68.52 35.80 27.20
CA ILE A 410 68.08 34.47 27.68
C ILE A 410 68.73 34.13 29.03
N PHE A 411 69.82 34.81 29.40
CA PHE A 411 70.46 34.70 30.71
C PHE A 411 70.00 35.77 31.72
N GLU A 412 69.01 36.59 31.38
CA GLU A 412 68.42 37.59 32.28
C GLU A 412 67.23 37.05 33.13
N GLU A 413 66.77 35.82 32.89
CA GLU A 413 65.63 35.25 33.65
C GLU A 413 65.93 33.96 34.43
N MET A 414 67.16 33.45 34.45
CA MET A 414 67.52 32.36 35.38
C MET A 414 68.93 32.54 35.97
N ALA A 415 69.02 32.39 37.29
CA ALA A 415 70.27 32.53 38.04
C ALA A 415 71.26 31.41 37.70
N VAL A 416 72.53 31.80 37.60
CA VAL A 416 73.66 30.98 37.12
C VAL A 416 73.96 29.75 38.00
N GLU A 417 73.42 29.67 39.21
CA GLU A 417 73.68 28.58 40.16
C GLU A 417 72.68 27.40 40.08
N GLU A 418 71.57 27.53 39.35
CA GLU A 418 70.61 26.41 39.12
C GLU A 418 70.82 25.71 37.76
N LEU A 419 71.63 26.30 36.88
CA LEU A 419 71.91 25.78 35.53
C LEU A 419 72.97 24.67 35.49
N GLU A 420 73.72 24.47 36.56
CA GLU A 420 74.66 23.35 36.71
C GLU A 420 74.04 22.10 37.38
N LYS A 421 72.73 22.16 37.71
CA LYS A 421 72.01 21.07 38.40
C LYS A 421 70.67 20.67 37.77
N LEU A 422 70.28 21.22 36.61
CA LEU A 422 69.00 20.86 36.00
C LEU A 422 69.10 19.54 35.23
N ASP A 423 68.37 18.52 35.69
CA ASP A 423 68.32 17.20 35.04
C ASP A 423 67.58 17.26 33.68
N PRO A 424 68.01 16.49 32.67
CA PRO A 424 67.39 16.43 31.33
C PRO A 424 65.88 16.14 31.32
N ASP A 425 65.34 15.50 32.35
CA ASP A 425 63.94 15.12 32.47
C ASP A 425 63.02 16.30 32.85
N GLU A 426 63.53 17.33 33.54
CA GLU A 426 62.74 18.54 33.82
C GLU A 426 62.52 19.40 32.56
N LEU A 427 63.48 19.37 31.63
CA LEU A 427 63.36 20.01 30.31
C LEU A 427 62.30 19.34 29.45
N LEU A 428 62.20 18.01 29.48
CA LEU A 428 61.16 17.26 28.78
C LEU A 428 59.76 17.57 29.34
N ASN A 429 59.63 17.65 30.68
CA ASN A 429 58.35 17.99 31.30
C ASN A 429 57.90 19.43 31.02
N LYS A 430 58.82 20.41 31.03
CA LYS A 430 58.52 21.78 30.59
C LYS A 430 58.10 21.83 29.12
N HIS A 431 58.70 21.00 28.27
CA HIS A 431 58.35 20.90 26.85
C HIS A 431 56.97 20.28 26.61
N PHE A 432 56.60 19.20 27.31
CA PHE A 432 55.26 18.63 27.24
C PHE A 432 54.18 19.61 27.74
N ALA A 433 54.46 20.35 28.82
CA ALA A 433 53.56 21.38 29.31
C ALA A 433 53.36 22.53 28.30
N GLN A 434 54.39 22.87 27.52
CA GLN A 434 54.29 23.86 26.43
C GLN A 434 53.36 23.35 25.31
N ILE A 435 53.50 22.10 24.88
CA ILE A 435 52.66 21.49 23.82
C ILE A 435 51.18 21.42 24.24
N GLU A 436 50.90 21.08 25.50
CA GLU A 436 49.51 21.07 26.00
C GLU A 436 48.88 22.47 26.05
N ARG A 437 49.67 23.51 26.36
CA ARG A 437 49.22 24.91 26.30
C ARG A 437 48.90 25.32 24.87
N GLU A 438 49.76 25.00 23.90
CA GLU A 438 49.52 25.30 22.49
C GLU A 438 48.27 24.60 21.93
N LYS A 439 48.02 23.34 22.33
CA LYS A 439 46.77 22.65 21.97
C LYS A 439 45.53 23.33 22.55
N LYS A 440 45.59 23.75 23.82
CA LYS A 440 44.48 24.48 24.47
C LYS A 440 44.25 25.83 23.78
N ASP A 441 45.30 26.54 23.39
CA ASP A 441 45.21 27.82 22.67
C ASP A 441 44.64 27.66 21.25
N MET A 442 44.93 26.56 20.57
CA MET A 442 44.31 26.26 19.28
C MET A 442 42.83 25.92 19.42
N GLN A 443 42.43 25.19 20.47
CA GLN A 443 41.03 24.91 20.75
C GLN A 443 40.23 26.18 21.12
N THR A 444 40.82 27.11 21.87
CA THR A 444 40.16 28.39 22.18
C THR A 444 40.00 29.26 20.94
N LYS A 445 40.99 29.28 20.04
CA LYS A 445 40.88 29.95 18.73
C LYS A 445 39.75 29.37 17.86
N LEU A 446 39.61 28.04 17.81
CA LEU A 446 38.51 27.38 17.10
C LEU A 446 37.13 27.74 17.68
N LYS A 447 36.97 27.70 19.01
CA LYS A 447 35.73 28.12 19.68
C LYS A 447 35.37 29.58 19.39
N ASN A 448 36.37 30.47 19.30
CA ASN A 448 36.14 31.87 18.95
C ASN A 448 35.72 32.05 17.48
N GLN A 449 36.25 31.25 16.55
CA GLN A 449 35.80 31.24 15.16
C GLN A 449 34.36 30.73 15.04
N GLU A 450 34.01 29.66 15.75
CA GLU A 450 32.65 29.13 15.78
C GLU A 450 31.63 30.18 16.24
N ARG A 451 31.94 30.90 17.34
CA ARG A 451 31.12 32.03 17.80
C ARG A 451 31.02 33.15 16.76
N LYS A 452 32.10 33.45 16.04
CA LYS A 452 32.10 34.48 15.00
C LYS A 452 31.19 34.11 13.83
N VAL A 453 31.16 32.84 13.43
CA VAL A 453 30.24 32.33 12.39
C VAL A 453 28.79 32.41 12.86
N ASP A 454 28.49 31.99 14.08
CA ASP A 454 27.13 32.08 14.64
C ASP A 454 26.64 33.54 14.75
N HIS A 455 27.50 34.46 15.19
CA HIS A 455 27.19 35.89 15.19
C HIS A 455 26.92 36.45 13.78
N TYR A 456 27.70 36.01 12.79
CA TYR A 456 27.55 36.43 11.40
C TYR A 456 26.23 35.93 10.78
N GLU A 457 25.88 34.66 11.00
CA GLU A 457 24.60 34.10 10.55
C GLU A 457 23.41 34.76 11.25
N ARG A 458 23.53 35.08 12.55
CA ARG A 458 22.51 35.85 13.27
C ARG A 458 22.33 37.26 12.69
N ALA A 459 23.42 37.91 12.27
CA ALA A 459 23.35 39.23 11.65
C ALA A 459 22.66 39.17 10.28
N LYS A 460 23.00 38.19 9.43
CA LYS A 460 22.29 37.95 8.16
C LYS A 460 20.80 37.78 8.36
N ARG A 461 20.38 36.90 9.29
CA ARG A 461 18.96 36.68 9.58
C ARG A 461 18.24 37.94 10.04
N ARG A 462 18.90 38.81 10.80
CA ARG A 462 18.31 40.10 11.22
C ARG A 462 18.04 41.03 10.04
N GLU A 463 18.95 41.09 9.07
CA GLU A 463 18.75 41.85 7.84
C GLU A 463 17.65 41.22 6.96
N GLU A 464 17.66 39.90 6.81
CA GLU A 464 16.67 39.14 6.02
C GLU A 464 15.23 39.33 6.52
N ILE A 465 15.02 39.38 7.84
CA ILE A 465 13.68 39.58 8.43
C ILE A 465 12.98 40.82 7.86
N SER A 466 13.73 41.91 7.63
CA SER A 466 13.15 43.15 7.10
C SER A 466 12.65 42.98 5.66
N LEU A 467 13.41 42.27 4.82
CA LEU A 467 13.07 42.00 3.43
C LEU A 467 11.89 41.03 3.34
N LEU A 468 11.89 39.98 4.17
CA LEU A 468 10.76 39.03 4.26
C LEU A 468 9.47 39.71 4.69
N LEU A 469 9.54 40.68 5.61
CA LEU A 469 8.36 41.43 6.04
C LEU A 469 7.84 42.36 4.94
N GLN A 470 8.73 42.94 4.12
CA GLN A 470 8.34 43.71 2.94
C GLN A 470 7.66 42.83 1.90
N GLU A 471 8.23 41.66 1.59
CA GLU A 471 7.64 40.70 0.66
C GLU A 471 6.27 40.21 1.16
N TYR A 472 6.16 39.87 2.44
CA TYR A 472 4.90 39.49 3.06
C TYR A 472 3.82 40.57 2.91
N ASN A 473 4.17 41.83 3.15
CA ASN A 473 3.24 42.95 2.99
C ASN A 473 2.81 43.15 1.53
N GLN A 474 3.72 42.95 0.56
CA GLN A 474 3.37 43.00 -0.86
C GLN A 474 2.43 41.87 -1.25
N THR A 475 2.70 40.64 -0.78
CA THR A 475 1.84 39.48 -1.02
C THR A 475 0.45 39.70 -0.42
N LYS A 476 0.38 40.20 0.82
CA LYS A 476 -0.90 40.53 1.47
C LYS A 476 -1.73 41.53 0.67
N LEU A 477 -1.11 42.55 0.08
CA LEU A 477 -1.81 43.52 -0.78
C LEU A 477 -2.34 42.86 -2.06
N LYS A 478 -1.52 42.05 -2.73
CA LYS A 478 -1.93 41.29 -3.91
C LYS A 478 -3.08 40.32 -3.62
N ASP A 479 -3.05 39.66 -2.47
CA ASP A 479 -4.10 38.72 -2.05
C ASP A 479 -5.43 39.43 -1.83
N VAL A 480 -5.42 40.64 -1.23
CA VAL A 480 -6.63 41.46 -1.07
C VAL A 480 -7.16 41.92 -2.44
N GLU A 481 -6.29 42.39 -3.33
CA GLU A 481 -6.68 42.79 -4.69
C GLU A 481 -7.29 41.62 -5.48
N PHE A 482 -6.69 40.44 -5.36
CA PHE A 482 -7.17 39.22 -5.99
C PHE A 482 -8.52 38.78 -5.42
N TRP A 483 -8.69 38.85 -4.10
CA TRP A 483 -9.97 38.55 -3.45
C TRP A 483 -11.08 39.53 -3.89
N ASP A 484 -10.78 40.82 -3.95
CA ASP A 484 -11.72 41.85 -4.41
C ASP A 484 -12.13 41.64 -5.89
N GLN A 485 -11.20 41.20 -6.75
CA GLN A 485 -11.50 40.86 -8.14
C GLN A 485 -12.45 39.66 -8.22
N HIS A 486 -12.15 38.58 -7.50
CA HIS A 486 -12.99 37.39 -7.48
C HIS A 486 -14.36 37.64 -6.87
N GLU A 487 -14.46 38.45 -5.82
CA GLU A 487 -15.74 38.80 -5.23
C GLU A 487 -16.60 39.63 -6.19
N LYS A 488 -15.99 40.55 -6.95
CA LYS A 488 -16.68 41.29 -8.02
C LYS A 488 -17.17 40.36 -9.13
N GLU A 489 -16.35 39.42 -9.58
CA GLU A 489 -16.75 38.41 -10.58
C GLU A 489 -17.91 37.54 -10.08
N ARG A 490 -17.85 37.09 -8.83
CA ARG A 490 -18.92 36.30 -8.18
C ARG A 490 -20.23 37.07 -8.09
N ILE A 491 -20.17 38.35 -7.70
CA ILE A 491 -21.36 39.21 -7.64
C ILE A 491 -21.94 39.41 -9.04
N ASN A 492 -21.10 39.61 -10.05
CA ASN A 492 -21.53 39.78 -11.43
C ASN A 492 -22.22 38.51 -11.97
N SER A 493 -21.64 37.32 -11.76
CA SER A 493 -22.27 36.07 -12.20
C SER A 493 -23.62 35.82 -11.52
N ILE A 494 -23.72 36.08 -10.20
CA ILE A 494 -25.00 35.98 -9.47
C ILE A 494 -26.04 36.96 -10.02
N ASN A 495 -25.63 38.19 -10.37
CA ASN A 495 -26.54 39.17 -10.96
C ASN A 495 -27.03 38.76 -12.35
N GLU A 496 -26.14 38.19 -13.18
CA GLU A 496 -26.47 37.64 -14.51
C GLU A 496 -27.43 36.45 -14.39
N GLU A 497 -27.13 35.48 -13.52
CA GLU A 497 -28.00 34.33 -13.23
C GLU A 497 -29.38 34.78 -12.72
N ARG A 498 -29.41 35.77 -11.82
CA ARG A 498 -30.66 36.34 -11.32
C ARG A 498 -31.45 37.03 -12.42
N ALA A 499 -30.80 37.77 -13.32
CA ALA A 499 -31.45 38.42 -14.44
C ALA A 499 -32.10 37.37 -15.38
N LEU A 500 -31.38 36.30 -15.69
CA LEU A 500 -31.90 35.16 -16.45
C LEU A 500 -33.08 34.49 -15.74
N ALA A 501 -32.97 34.20 -14.45
CA ALA A 501 -34.05 33.58 -13.67
C ALA A 501 -35.32 34.45 -13.60
N VAL A 502 -35.17 35.78 -13.55
CA VAL A 502 -36.33 36.70 -13.60
C VAL A 502 -37.00 36.67 -14.98
N GLN A 503 -36.22 36.65 -16.07
CA GLN A 503 -36.75 36.51 -17.43
C GLN A 503 -37.48 35.18 -17.61
N GLU A 504 -36.91 34.08 -17.13
CA GLU A 504 -37.55 32.76 -17.16
C GLU A 504 -38.83 32.72 -16.32
N ARG A 505 -38.83 33.35 -15.13
CA ARG A 505 -40.04 33.47 -14.31
C ARG A 505 -41.14 34.22 -15.05
N GLU A 506 -40.85 35.34 -15.68
CA GLU A 506 -41.82 36.10 -16.48
C GLU A 506 -42.36 35.31 -17.67
N ARG A 507 -41.49 34.54 -18.34
CA ARG A 507 -41.89 33.62 -19.41
C ARG A 507 -42.82 32.52 -18.89
N LEU A 508 -42.49 31.90 -17.76
CA LEU A 508 -43.27 30.82 -17.15
C LEU A 508 -44.58 31.29 -16.50
N MET A 509 -44.66 32.55 -16.06
CA MET A 509 -45.90 33.14 -15.54
C MET A 509 -47.05 33.09 -16.56
N ARG A 510 -46.76 33.07 -17.86
CA ARG A 510 -47.77 32.92 -18.93
C ARG A 510 -48.48 31.56 -18.88
N LEU A 511 -47.85 30.53 -18.33
CA LEU A 511 -48.38 29.16 -18.21
C LEU A 511 -49.11 28.93 -16.87
N ARG A 512 -49.28 29.98 -16.06
CA ARG A 512 -49.87 29.86 -14.73
C ARG A 512 -51.31 29.36 -14.78
N ASP A 513 -52.12 29.91 -15.68
CA ASP A 513 -53.54 29.58 -15.81
C ASP A 513 -53.71 28.14 -16.31
N ASP A 514 -52.89 27.71 -17.28
CA ASP A 514 -52.84 26.33 -17.77
C ASP A 514 -52.43 25.35 -16.67
N LYS A 515 -51.42 25.71 -15.85
CA LYS A 515 -51.03 24.90 -14.70
C LYS A 515 -52.14 24.79 -13.67
N GLU A 516 -52.79 25.91 -13.31
CA GLU A 516 -53.86 25.93 -12.32
C GLU A 516 -55.06 25.10 -12.80
N SER A 517 -55.47 25.24 -14.07
CA SER A 517 -56.53 24.44 -14.67
C SER A 517 -56.20 22.94 -14.71
N PHE A 518 -54.97 22.56 -15.06
CA PHE A 518 -54.51 21.16 -15.05
C PHE A 518 -54.49 20.57 -13.64
N LEU A 519 -54.03 21.35 -12.65
CA LEU A 519 -54.04 20.94 -11.24
C LEU A 519 -55.45 20.77 -10.69
N GLU A 520 -56.38 21.65 -11.04
CA GLU A 520 -57.79 21.49 -10.68
C GLU A 520 -58.39 20.24 -11.32
N HIS A 521 -58.11 19.98 -12.60
CA HIS A 521 -58.54 18.76 -13.27
C HIS A 521 -58.01 17.51 -12.54
N LEU A 522 -56.71 17.47 -12.26
CA LEU A 522 -56.08 16.37 -11.51
C LEU A 522 -56.69 16.18 -10.11
N LYS A 523 -56.93 17.27 -9.38
CA LYS A 523 -57.55 17.23 -8.05
C LYS A 523 -58.97 16.68 -8.12
N LYS A 524 -59.76 17.10 -9.12
CA LYS A 524 -61.13 16.60 -9.35
C LYS A 524 -61.13 15.10 -9.67
N THR A 525 -60.26 14.66 -10.59
CA THR A 525 -60.14 13.24 -10.94
C THR A 525 -59.73 12.39 -9.75
N ARG A 526 -58.72 12.82 -8.98
CA ARG A 526 -58.30 12.10 -7.76
C ARG A 526 -59.35 12.11 -6.66
N ALA A 527 -60.09 13.20 -6.49
CA ALA A 527 -61.19 13.27 -5.53
C ALA A 527 -62.30 12.29 -5.90
N PHE A 528 -62.64 12.19 -7.19
CA PHE A 528 -63.60 11.23 -7.72
C PHE A 528 -63.15 9.78 -7.49
N GLU A 529 -61.92 9.43 -7.88
CA GLU A 529 -61.37 8.09 -7.63
C GLU A 529 -61.33 7.73 -6.13
N HIS A 530 -61.01 8.70 -5.27
CA HIS A 530 -61.03 8.49 -3.83
C HIS A 530 -62.45 8.25 -3.31
N GLN A 531 -63.43 8.98 -3.82
CA GLN A 531 -64.84 8.82 -3.45
C GLN A 531 -65.39 7.46 -3.89
N GLU A 532 -65.08 6.99 -5.10
CA GLU A 532 -65.43 5.63 -5.55
C GLU A 532 -64.82 4.55 -4.65
N LYS A 533 -63.52 4.66 -4.35
CA LYS A 533 -62.84 3.73 -3.43
C LYS A 533 -63.44 3.77 -2.02
N TYR A 534 -63.84 4.96 -1.55
CA TYR A 534 -64.49 5.13 -0.26
C TYR A 534 -65.89 4.49 -0.23
N GLU A 535 -66.66 4.62 -1.31
CA GLU A 535 -67.96 3.96 -1.44
C GLU A 535 -67.84 2.43 -1.53
N GLU A 536 -66.87 1.91 -2.28
CA GLU A 536 -66.56 0.48 -2.30
C GLU A 536 -66.16 -0.04 -0.92
N PHE A 537 -65.33 0.71 -0.20
CA PHE A 537 -64.94 0.40 1.17
C PHE A 537 -66.17 0.34 2.08
N ASN A 538 -67.05 1.35 2.02
CA ASN A 538 -68.29 1.36 2.80
C ASN A 538 -69.24 0.21 2.43
N LYS A 539 -69.34 -0.16 1.15
CA LYS A 539 -70.09 -1.35 0.70
C LYS A 539 -69.48 -2.63 1.30
N LYS A 540 -68.16 -2.78 1.31
CA LYS A 540 -67.46 -3.92 1.96
C LYS A 540 -67.70 -3.94 3.47
N CYS A 541 -67.63 -2.79 4.16
CA CYS A 541 -67.92 -2.69 5.59
C CYS A 541 -69.37 -3.06 5.92
N ARG A 542 -70.35 -2.58 5.13
CA ARG A 542 -71.77 -2.95 5.29
C ARG A 542 -72.02 -4.43 5.05
N LYS A 543 -71.34 -5.05 4.07
CA LYS A 543 -71.40 -6.50 3.84
C LYS A 543 -70.83 -7.31 5.01
N LYS A 544 -69.74 -6.85 5.64
CA LYS A 544 -69.19 -7.50 6.85
C LYS A 544 -70.16 -7.36 8.04
N LYS A 545 -70.70 -6.17 8.30
CA LYS A 545 -71.70 -5.93 9.36
C LYS A 545 -73.05 -6.67 9.21
N ARG A 546 -73.33 -7.24 8.04
CA ARG A 546 -74.52 -8.08 7.79
C ARG A 546 -74.22 -9.58 7.89
N LYS A 547 -72.93 -9.96 7.96
CA LYS A 547 -72.49 -11.35 8.11
C LYS A 547 -72.22 -11.72 9.57
N ASP A 548 -71.94 -10.73 10.41
CA ASP A 548 -72.09 -10.78 11.86
C ASP A 548 -73.55 -10.45 12.22
#